data_AF-A0A3C2DGJ5-F1
#
_entry.id   AF-A0A3C2DGJ5-F1
#
_cell.length_a   1.000
_cell.length_b   1.000
_cell.length_c   1.000
_cell.angle_alpha   90.00
_cell.angle_beta   90.00
_cell.angle_gamma   90.00
#
_symmetry.space_group_name_H-M   'P 1'
#
loop_
_entity.id
_entity.type
_entity.pdbx_description
1 polymer ?
#
loop_
_entity_poly.entity_id
_entity_poly.type
_entity_poly.pdbx_seq_one_letter_code
_entity_poly.pdbx_strand_id
1 'polypeptide(L)'
;APHGARVEGWFAVEGTIIGDGRRWDQVRFNTFPSRRAFMAVVMDPDRLTAQNEYREPAIADTYALVTRPTVNGLAASVDHQERP
;
A
#
# COMPACT_ATOMS: atom_id res chain seq x y z
N ALA A 1 6.68 5.68 -11.41
CA ALA A 1 5.20 5.73 -11.55
C ALA A 1 4.74 7.18 -11.72
N PRO A 2 3.54 7.43 -12.27
CA PRO A 2 2.95 8.77 -12.32
C PRO A 2 3.05 9.48 -10.96
N HIS A 3 3.33 10.78 -11.00
CA HIS A 3 3.43 11.65 -9.82
C HIS A 3 4.43 11.20 -8.72
N GLY A 4 5.41 10.35 -9.06
CA GLY A 4 6.50 9.98 -8.14
C GLY A 4 6.12 8.96 -7.06
N ALA A 5 5.00 8.25 -7.23
CA ALA A 5 4.65 7.13 -6.34
C ALA A 5 5.74 6.05 -6.36
N ARG A 6 6.10 5.53 -5.19
CA ARG A 6 6.99 4.38 -5.01
C ARG A 6 6.34 3.36 -4.11
N VAL A 7 6.39 2.09 -4.52
CA VAL A 7 6.01 0.97 -3.66
C VAL A 7 7.26 0.61 -2.84
N GLU A 8 7.26 0.94 -1.56
CA GLU A 8 8.37 0.64 -0.64
C GLU A 8 8.25 -0.76 -0.02
N GLY A 9 7.05 -1.35 -0.10
CA GLY A 9 6.82 -2.71 0.37
C GLY A 9 5.45 -3.23 -0.04
N TRP A 10 5.40 -4.52 -0.38
CA TRP A 10 4.18 -5.26 -0.67
C TRP A 10 4.33 -6.65 -0.10
N PHE A 11 3.49 -6.95 0.89
CA PHE A 11 3.57 -8.18 1.68
C PHE A 11 2.24 -8.92 1.64
N ALA A 12 2.31 -10.25 1.60
CA ALA A 12 1.18 -11.10 1.95
C ALA A 12 1.04 -11.12 3.48
N VAL A 13 -0.19 -11.17 3.98
CA VAL A 13 -0.45 -11.29 5.41
C VAL A 13 -0.59 -12.76 5.76
N GLU A 14 0.26 -13.23 6.67
CA GLU A 14 0.22 -14.61 7.16
C GLU A 14 -0.79 -14.79 8.30
N GLY A 15 -1.02 -13.74 9.09
CA GLY A 15 -1.94 -13.76 10.21
C GLY A 15 -1.92 -12.48 11.03
N THR A 16 -2.80 -12.42 12.02
CA THR A 16 -2.93 -11.30 12.95
C THR A 16 -2.54 -11.76 14.35
N ILE A 17 -1.46 -11.20 14.92
CA ILE A 17 -1.00 -11.54 16.28
C ILE A 17 -1.89 -10.88 17.34
N ILE A 18 -2.25 -9.61 17.14
CA ILE A 18 -3.14 -8.83 18.01
C ILE A 18 -4.15 -8.11 17.12
N GLY A 19 -5.45 -8.25 17.41
CA GLY A 19 -6.50 -7.57 16.65
C GLY A 19 -7.90 -8.08 17.01
N ASP A 20 -8.88 -7.65 16.22
CA ASP A 20 -10.30 -7.96 16.39
C ASP A 20 -10.76 -9.19 15.58
N GLY A 21 -9.81 -9.99 15.08
CA GLY A 21 -10.08 -11.19 14.29
C GLY A 21 -10.31 -10.94 12.79
N ARG A 22 -10.27 -9.68 12.31
CA ARG A 22 -10.26 -9.42 10.87
C ARG A 22 -9.02 -10.02 10.21
N ARG A 23 -9.24 -10.61 9.04
CA ARG A 23 -8.17 -11.13 8.17
C ARG A 23 -7.96 -10.18 7.02
N TRP A 24 -6.69 -10.00 6.66
CA TRP A 24 -6.26 -9.22 5.52
C TRP A 24 -5.46 -10.13 4.60
N ASP A 25 -5.52 -9.90 3.29
CA ASP A 25 -4.74 -10.67 2.33
C ASP A 25 -3.37 -10.03 2.08
N GLN A 26 -3.31 -8.70 2.08
CA GLN A 26 -2.13 -7.93 1.68
C GLN A 26 -1.96 -6.64 2.48
N VAL A 27 -0.70 -6.25 2.68
CA VAL A 27 -0.32 -4.91 3.17
C VAL A 27 0.64 -4.26 2.17
N ARG A 28 0.43 -2.97 1.90
CA ARG A 28 1.27 -2.19 0.98
C ARG A 28 1.70 -0.87 1.61
N PHE A 29 2.95 -0.51 1.38
CA PHE A 29 3.53 0.77 1.77
C PHE A 29 3.87 1.56 0.51
N ASN A 30 3.16 2.66 0.29
CA ASN A 30 3.37 3.53 -0.86
C ASN A 30 3.86 4.90 -0.40
N THR A 31 5.03 5.32 -0.88
CA THR A 31 5.60 6.64 -0.59
C THR A 31 5.32 7.58 -1.75
N PHE A 32 4.93 8.80 -1.40
CA PHE A 32 4.74 9.91 -2.32
C PHE A 32 5.64 11.07 -1.92
N PRO A 33 6.18 11.84 -2.87
CA PRO A 33 7.06 12.97 -2.57
C PRO A 33 6.33 14.13 -1.88
N SER A 34 5.00 14.16 -1.93
CA SER A 34 4.16 15.11 -1.20
C SER A 34 2.71 14.65 -1.13
N ARG A 35 1.92 15.24 -0.24
CA ARG A 35 0.46 15.06 -0.21
C ARG A 35 -0.20 15.48 -1.54
N ARG A 36 0.30 16.53 -2.18
CA ARG A 36 -0.20 16.98 -3.50
C ARG A 36 0.00 15.91 -4.57
N ALA A 37 1.18 15.28 -4.59
CA ALA A 37 1.47 14.18 -5.50
C ALA A 37 0.56 12.96 -5.26
N PHE A 38 0.29 12.63 -4.00
CA PHE A 38 -0.69 11.60 -3.64
C PHE A 38 -2.10 11.94 -4.16
N MET A 39 -2.59 13.16 -3.91
CA MET A 39 -3.92 13.57 -4.37
C MET A 39 -4.03 13.57 -5.89
N ALA A 40 -2.97 13.94 -6.62
CA ALA A 40 -2.96 13.88 -8.08
C ALA A 40 -3.21 12.45 -8.60
N VAL A 41 -2.63 11.42 -7.94
CA VAL A 41 -2.89 10.02 -8.30
C VAL A 41 -4.28 9.58 -7.90
N VAL A 42 -4.76 9.94 -6.70
CA VAL A 42 -6.08 9.49 -6.21
C VAL A 42 -7.23 10.11 -7.00
N MET A 43 -7.05 11.32 -7.49
CA MET A 43 -8.05 12.05 -8.28
C MET A 43 -7.90 11.88 -9.78
N ASP A 44 -6.94 11.05 -10.24
CA ASP A 44 -6.75 10.75 -11.65
C ASP A 44 -8.01 10.06 -12.23
N PRO A 45 -8.69 10.63 -13.24
CA PRO A 45 -9.92 10.05 -13.81
C PRO A 45 -9.75 8.65 -14.37
N ASP A 46 -8.59 8.34 -14.96
CA ASP A 46 -8.33 7.01 -15.54
C ASP A 46 -8.18 5.99 -14.41
N ARG A 47 -7.51 6.39 -13.32
CA ARG A 47 -7.42 5.57 -12.11
C ARG A 47 -8.78 5.36 -11.46
N LEU A 48 -9.61 6.40 -11.35
CA LEU A 48 -10.96 6.28 -10.76
C LEU A 48 -11.83 5.32 -11.57
N THR A 49 -11.77 5.40 -12.90
CA THR A 49 -12.47 4.47 -13.81
C THR A 49 -12.01 3.02 -13.56
N ALA A 50 -10.69 2.77 -13.61
CA ALA A 50 -10.14 1.45 -13.35
C ALA A 50 -10.40 0.95 -11.91
N GLN A 51 -10.45 1.85 -10.93
CA GLN A 51 -10.77 1.54 -9.56
C GLN A 51 -12.21 1.03 -9.42
N ASN A 52 -13.17 1.71 -10.03
CA ASN A 52 -14.58 1.29 -10.02
C ASN A 52 -14.79 -0.03 -10.77
N GLU A 53 -14.15 -0.19 -11.93
CA GLU A 53 -14.36 -1.37 -12.78
C GLU A 53 -13.73 -2.65 -12.21
N TYR A 54 -12.52 -2.55 -11.66
CA TYR A 54 -11.74 -3.74 -11.29
C TYR A 54 -11.52 -3.88 -9.79
N ARG A 55 -11.20 -2.77 -9.11
CA ARG A 55 -10.74 -2.84 -7.72
C ARG A 55 -11.89 -3.00 -6.74
N GLU A 56 -12.95 -2.21 -6.89
CA GLU A 56 -14.09 -2.25 -5.97
C GLU A 56 -14.82 -3.61 -5.97
N PRO A 57 -15.06 -4.27 -7.11
CA PRO A 57 -15.67 -5.60 -7.11
C PRO A 57 -14.76 -6.70 -6.56
N ALA A 58 -13.43 -6.51 -6.65
CA ALA A 58 -12.44 -7.52 -6.27
C ALA A 58 -12.00 -7.43 -4.80
N ILE A 59 -12.30 -6.33 -4.10
CA ILE A 59 -11.80 -6.10 -2.74
C ILE A 59 -12.96 -6.06 -1.75
N ALA A 60 -12.99 -7.05 -0.86
CA ALA A 60 -14.00 -7.14 0.20
C ALA A 60 -13.88 -6.01 1.23
N ASP A 61 -12.65 -5.60 1.59
CA ASP A 61 -12.41 -4.49 2.51
C ASP A 61 -11.05 -3.81 2.22
N THR A 62 -10.95 -2.51 2.48
CA THR A 62 -9.69 -1.75 2.43
C THR A 62 -9.61 -0.79 3.59
N TYR A 63 -8.52 -0.88 4.35
CA TYR A 63 -8.14 0.16 5.29
C TYR A 63 -6.90 0.90 4.81
N ALA A 64 -6.98 2.24 4.75
CA ALA A 64 -5.89 3.09 4.27
C ALA A 64 -5.57 4.19 5.29
N LEU A 65 -4.28 4.38 5.55
CA LEU A 65 -3.76 5.43 6.43
C LEU A 65 -2.73 6.27 5.66
N VAL A 66 -2.82 7.59 5.83
CA VAL A 66 -1.79 8.53 5.33
C VAL A 66 -1.00 9.02 6.52
N THR A 67 0.30 8.72 6.53
CA THR A 67 1.21 9.06 7.63
C THR A 67 2.41 9.87 7.12
N ARG A 68 3.13 10.51 8.05
CA ARG A 68 4.48 11.03 7.78
C ARG A 68 5.49 10.11 8.45
N PRO A 69 6.26 9.31 7.71
CA PRO A 69 7.22 8.39 8.32
C PRO A 69 8.34 9.20 8.98
N THR A 70 8.65 8.85 10.23
CA THR A 70 9.83 9.38 10.97
C THR A 70 11.00 8.39 10.96
N VAL A 71 10.71 7.11 10.72
CA VAL A 71 11.68 6.03 10.56
C VAL A 71 11.27 5.21 9.34
N ASN A 72 12.22 4.89 8.46
CA ASN A 72 12.00 3.98 7.33
C ASN A 72 13.14 2.95 7.27
N GLY A 73 12.83 1.71 7.65
CA GLY A 73 13.72 0.55 7.54
C GLY A 73 13.17 -0.53 6.62
N LEU A 74 12.16 -0.22 5.78
CA LEU A 74 11.46 -1.23 4.97
C LEU A 74 12.40 -1.96 4.01
N ALA A 75 13.28 -1.24 3.32
CA ALA A 75 14.27 -1.84 2.41
C ALA A 75 15.16 -2.87 3.13
N ALA A 76 15.62 -2.56 4.35
CA ALA A 76 16.44 -3.50 5.12
C ALA A 76 15.64 -4.71 5.64
N SER A 77 14.31 -4.59 5.78
CA SER A 77 13.46 -5.68 6.30
C SER A 77 13.21 -6.80 5.29
N VAL A 78 13.34 -6.51 3.99
CA VAL A 78 13.17 -7.49 2.91
C VAL A 78 14.47 -8.20 2.51
N ASP A 79 15.63 -7.60 2.79
CA ASP A 79 16.94 -8.15 2.44
C ASP A 79 17.36 -9.38 3.29
N HIS A 80 16.54 -9.79 4.27
CA HIS A 80 16.88 -10.91 5.16
C HIS A 80 16.35 -12.28 4.71
N GLN A 81 15.68 -12.39 3.56
CA GLN A 81 15.33 -13.70 2.99
C GLN A 81 16.54 -14.34 2.27
N GLU A 82 17.30 -15.10 3.07
CA GLU A 82 18.17 -16.24 2.77
C GLU A 82 18.99 -16.22 1.46
N ARG A 83 20.30 -15.93 1.62
CA ARG A 83 21.34 -16.50 0.75
C ARG A 83 21.37 -18.02 0.99
N PRO A 84 21.54 -18.84 -0.07
CA PRO A 84 21.56 -20.30 0.03
C PRO A 84 22.70 -20.82 0.92
#